data_AF-A0A924U3B3-F1
#
_entry.id   AF-A0A924U3B3-F1
#
_cell.length_a   1.000
_cell.length_b   1.000
_cell.length_c   1.000
_cell.angle_alpha   90.00
_cell.angle_beta   90.00
_cell.angle_gamma   90.00
#
_symmetry.space_group_name_H-M   'P 1'
#
loop_
_entity.id
_entity.type
_entity.pdbx_description
1 polymer ?
#
loop_
_entity_poly.entity_id
_entity_poly.type
_entity_poly.pdbx_seq_one_letter_code
_entity_poly.pdbx_strand_id
1 'polypeptide(L)'
;MKSRNPSFSKTAIAVAVAALVLPTQAATVSWTLAASGFWDTAGNWSTGAPQTGDDVVINVAGLQTITYRTGSLTINSLAVTNNIFDLTGGALTVSGAYTNTGTGATRLNGGALTLNGASTLDVLTLNSGTLGGTGAVVVNGASTWTNGTMNGTGSTVFNGATAVSGNGLRGIIGRAVTFAGTTTWTNTVN
;
A
#
# COMPACT_ATOMS: atom_id res chain seq x y z
N MET A 1 75.26 38.38 -11.34
CA MET A 1 74.75 37.23 -10.56
C MET A 1 73.23 37.24 -10.63
N LYS A 2 72.61 36.31 -11.38
CA LYS A 2 71.17 36.30 -11.66
C LYS A 2 70.54 35.20 -10.79
N SER A 3 69.74 35.58 -9.79
CA SER A 3 69.08 34.61 -8.88
C SER A 3 67.91 33.92 -9.60
N ARG A 4 67.83 32.59 -9.45
CA ARG A 4 66.73 31.76 -9.93
C ARG A 4 65.82 31.45 -8.74
N ASN A 5 64.56 31.86 -8.81
CA ASN A 5 63.53 31.49 -7.85
C ASN A 5 62.91 30.14 -8.27
N PRO A 6 62.87 29.09 -7.43
CA PRO A 6 62.16 27.87 -7.77
C PRO A 6 60.65 28.03 -7.52
N SER A 7 59.86 27.69 -8.53
CA SER A 7 58.40 27.56 -8.46
C SER A 7 58.04 26.24 -7.79
N PHE A 8 57.28 26.28 -6.69
CA PHE A 8 56.69 25.09 -6.07
C PHE A 8 55.30 24.84 -6.68
N SER A 9 55.18 23.75 -7.45
CA SER A 9 53.90 23.24 -7.95
C SER A 9 53.10 22.63 -6.81
N LYS A 10 51.90 23.15 -6.53
CA LYS A 10 50.96 22.58 -5.56
C LYS A 10 50.21 21.43 -6.22
N THR A 11 50.65 20.20 -5.99
CA THR A 11 49.87 19.01 -6.36
C THR A 11 48.70 18.88 -5.38
N ALA A 12 47.48 19.14 -5.85
CA ALA A 12 46.27 18.85 -5.08
C ALA A 12 46.00 17.34 -5.12
N ILE A 13 46.00 16.68 -3.96
CA ILE A 13 45.58 15.29 -3.81
C ILE A 13 44.05 15.28 -3.81
N ALA A 14 43.44 14.79 -4.89
CA ALA A 14 42.01 14.52 -4.92
C ALA A 14 41.74 13.25 -4.10
N VAL A 15 41.08 13.39 -2.95
CA VAL A 15 40.54 12.24 -2.20
C VAL A 15 39.25 11.82 -2.90
N ALA A 16 39.30 10.72 -3.63
CA ALA A 16 38.10 10.07 -4.14
C ALA A 16 37.37 9.40 -2.98
N VAL A 17 36.26 10.00 -2.52
CA VAL A 17 35.32 9.32 -1.62
C VAL A 17 34.55 8.32 -2.46
N ALA A 18 34.91 7.04 -2.37
CA ALA A 18 34.10 5.98 -2.94
C ALA A 18 32.81 5.86 -2.13
N ALA A 19 31.66 6.17 -2.73
CA ALA A 19 30.38 5.88 -2.13
C ALA A 19 30.20 4.36 -2.06
N LEU A 20 30.27 3.79 -0.85
CA LEU A 20 29.88 2.42 -0.61
C LEU A 20 28.36 2.32 -0.80
N VAL A 21 27.91 1.85 -1.96
CA VAL A 21 26.51 1.49 -2.18
C VAL A 21 26.28 0.17 -1.46
N LEU A 22 25.85 0.25 -0.20
CA LEU A 22 25.27 -0.90 0.49
C LEU A 22 23.96 -1.27 -0.22
N PRO A 23 23.62 -2.57 -0.37
CA PRO A 23 22.29 -2.93 -0.84
C PRO A 23 21.26 -2.24 0.06
N THR A 24 20.32 -1.52 -0.55
CA THR A 24 19.22 -0.86 0.16
C THR A 24 18.35 -1.97 0.76
N GLN A 25 18.64 -2.36 2.00
CA GLN A 25 17.80 -3.28 2.74
C GLN A 25 16.44 -2.60 2.97
N ALA A 26 15.35 -3.34 2.77
CA ALA A 26 13.99 -2.86 3.04
C ALA A 26 13.95 -2.25 4.46
N ALA A 27 13.61 -0.96 4.56
CA ALA A 27 13.46 -0.33 5.86
C ALA A 27 12.06 -0.66 6.41
N THR A 28 11.97 -0.95 7.70
CA THR A 28 10.68 -1.01 8.37
C THR A 28 10.21 0.40 8.69
N VAL A 29 9.09 0.84 8.11
CA VAL A 29 8.50 2.17 8.28
C VAL A 29 7.17 2.05 9.00
N SER A 30 7.10 2.54 10.23
CA SER A 30 5.93 2.37 11.10
C SER A 30 5.13 3.66 11.27
N TRP A 31 3.81 3.57 11.21
CA TRP A 31 2.93 4.70 11.54
C TRP A 31 3.02 5.01 13.04
N THR A 32 3.32 6.26 13.39
CA THR A 32 3.56 6.70 14.77
C THR A 32 2.49 7.65 15.29
N LEU A 33 1.71 8.26 14.41
CA LEU A 33 0.63 9.16 14.82
C LEU A 33 -0.51 8.35 15.48
N ALA A 34 -0.79 8.61 16.76
CA ALA A 34 -1.92 8.03 17.49
C ALA A 34 -3.28 8.66 17.12
N ALA A 35 -3.46 8.95 15.83
CA ALA A 35 -4.64 9.56 15.24
C ALA A 35 -4.73 9.17 13.75
N SER A 36 -5.88 9.44 13.14
CA SER A 36 -6.06 9.33 11.70
C SER A 36 -5.23 10.39 10.98
N GLY A 37 -4.78 10.09 9.76
CA GLY A 37 -3.92 11.03 9.02
C GLY A 37 -3.58 10.56 7.62
N PHE A 38 -2.79 11.37 6.93
CA PHE A 38 -2.39 11.10 5.55
C PHE A 38 -1.06 10.35 5.47
N TRP A 39 -1.00 9.36 4.59
CA TRP A 39 0.18 8.55 4.32
C TRP A 39 1.37 9.39 3.84
N ASP A 40 1.13 10.43 3.05
CA ASP A 40 2.16 11.30 2.46
C ASP A 40 2.75 12.33 3.44
N THR A 41 2.22 12.42 4.67
CA THR A 41 2.77 13.30 5.70
C THR A 41 3.95 12.62 6.40
N ALA A 42 5.18 12.99 6.04
CA ALA A 42 6.40 12.36 6.54
C ALA A 42 6.49 12.30 8.08
N GLY A 43 5.98 13.31 8.78
CA GLY A 43 5.98 13.37 10.24
C GLY A 43 5.09 12.33 10.95
N ASN A 44 4.24 11.60 10.22
CA ASN A 44 3.39 10.56 10.78
C ASN A 44 4.07 9.18 10.86
N TRP A 45 5.32 9.08 10.42
CA TRP A 45 6.05 7.82 10.27
C TRP A 45 7.39 7.85 11.00
N SER A 46 7.87 6.67 11.42
CA SER A 46 9.11 6.51 12.19
C SER A 46 10.37 7.06 11.52
N THR A 47 10.44 7.00 10.19
CA THR A 47 11.64 7.35 9.40
C THR A 47 11.33 8.27 8.22
N GLY A 48 10.16 8.94 8.24
CA GLY A 48 9.59 9.63 7.08
C GLY A 48 8.61 8.75 6.31
N ALA A 49 7.92 9.34 5.33
CA ALA A 49 6.88 8.63 4.57
C ALA A 49 7.48 7.40 3.83
N PRO A 50 6.74 6.27 3.75
CA PRO A 50 7.22 5.06 3.10
C PRO A 50 7.71 5.29 1.66
N GLN A 51 8.79 4.62 1.31
CA GLN A 51 9.47 4.65 0.02
C GLN A 51 9.45 3.27 -0.66
N THR A 52 9.98 3.22 -1.89
CA THR A 52 9.97 1.99 -2.68
C THR A 52 10.80 0.90 -2.00
N GLY A 53 10.20 -0.28 -1.84
CA GLY A 53 10.85 -1.44 -1.21
C GLY A 53 10.72 -1.51 0.32
N ASP A 54 10.07 -0.56 0.97
CA ASP A 54 9.91 -0.58 2.43
C ASP A 54 8.90 -1.63 2.91
N ASP A 55 9.10 -2.08 4.15
CA ASP A 55 8.13 -2.87 4.92
C ASP A 55 7.32 -1.93 5.80
N VAL A 56 6.03 -1.76 5.48
CA VAL A 56 5.18 -0.77 6.14
C VAL A 56 4.36 -1.41 7.24
N VAL A 57 4.40 -0.82 8.44
CA VAL A 57 3.63 -1.29 9.60
C VAL A 57 2.70 -0.21 10.12
N ILE A 58 1.43 -0.54 10.28
CA ILE A 58 0.41 0.31 10.90
C ILE A 58 -0.18 -0.49 12.07
N ASN A 59 0.23 -0.13 13.28
CA ASN A 59 -0.21 -0.76 14.50
C ASN A 59 -0.22 0.26 15.65
N VAL A 60 -1.23 1.13 15.65
CA VAL A 60 -1.42 2.12 16.70
C VAL A 60 -2.75 1.90 17.42
N ALA A 61 -2.81 2.32 18.68
CA ALA A 61 -4.00 2.18 19.50
C ALA A 61 -5.21 2.96 18.94
N GLY A 62 -6.39 2.41 19.18
CA GLY A 62 -7.65 2.93 18.65
C GLY A 62 -7.86 2.56 17.18
N LEU A 63 -9.07 2.79 16.67
CA LEU A 63 -9.41 2.56 15.26
C LEU A 63 -9.07 3.82 14.44
N GLN A 64 -7.85 3.91 13.93
CA GLN A 64 -7.41 5.03 13.10
C GLN A 64 -7.60 4.75 11.61
N THR A 65 -7.78 5.81 10.82
CA THR A 65 -7.79 5.75 9.35
C THR A 65 -6.52 6.37 8.79
N ILE A 66 -5.75 5.56 8.05
CA ILE A 66 -4.55 5.98 7.36
C ILE A 66 -4.91 6.10 5.88
N THR A 67 -4.85 7.32 5.35
CA THR A 67 -5.35 7.62 4.00
C THR A 67 -4.20 7.77 3.00
N TYR A 68 -4.20 6.90 1.99
CA TYR A 68 -3.36 7.01 0.79
C TYR A 68 -4.20 7.65 -0.33
N ARG A 69 -3.83 8.87 -0.73
CA ARG A 69 -4.68 9.74 -1.57
C ARG A 69 -4.08 10.12 -2.91
N THR A 70 -2.77 10.03 -3.07
CA THR A 70 -2.04 10.51 -4.24
C THR A 70 -0.72 9.76 -4.41
N GLY A 71 -0.06 9.97 -5.55
CA GLY A 71 1.25 9.40 -5.85
C GLY A 71 1.18 7.97 -6.37
N SER A 72 2.35 7.46 -6.75
CA SER A 72 2.56 6.07 -7.15
C SER A 72 3.73 5.50 -6.36
N LEU A 73 3.53 4.36 -5.69
CA LEU A 73 4.53 3.76 -4.82
C LEU A 73 4.51 2.24 -4.91
N THR A 74 5.69 1.60 -4.83
CA THR A 74 5.80 0.14 -4.75
C THR A 74 6.55 -0.25 -3.48
N ILE A 75 5.82 -0.71 -2.45
CA ILE A 75 6.40 -1.18 -1.18
C ILE A 75 6.65 -2.69 -1.20
N ASN A 76 7.48 -3.18 -0.29
CA ASN A 76 7.71 -4.62 -0.14
C ASN A 76 6.52 -5.28 0.57
N SER A 77 6.11 -4.80 1.74
CA SER A 77 4.97 -5.36 2.48
C SER A 77 4.15 -4.29 3.18
N LEU A 78 2.91 -4.63 3.53
CA LEU A 78 2.04 -3.80 4.35
C LEU A 78 1.41 -4.66 5.45
N ALA A 79 1.56 -4.27 6.71
CA ALA A 79 0.95 -4.94 7.85
C ALA A 79 0.11 -3.93 8.63
N VAL A 80 -1.20 -4.16 8.70
CA VAL A 80 -2.17 -3.30 9.38
C VAL A 80 -2.87 -4.12 10.46
N THR A 81 -2.88 -3.60 11.69
CA THR A 81 -3.54 -4.26 12.83
C THR A 81 -4.51 -3.29 13.50
N ASN A 82 -5.79 -3.66 13.60
CA ASN A 82 -6.88 -2.88 14.21
C ASN A 82 -7.07 -1.46 13.64
N ASN A 83 -6.56 -1.18 12.44
CA ASN A 83 -6.63 0.14 11.80
C ASN A 83 -7.19 0.03 10.37
N ILE A 84 -7.67 1.15 9.85
CA ILE A 84 -8.21 1.24 8.49
C ILE A 84 -7.13 1.76 7.56
N PHE A 85 -6.91 1.05 6.46
CA PHE A 85 -6.16 1.56 5.31
C PHE A 85 -7.17 2.02 4.26
N ASP A 86 -7.15 3.31 3.93
CA ASP A 86 -8.09 3.94 3.00
C ASP A 86 -7.37 4.50 1.78
N LEU A 87 -7.53 3.82 0.64
CA LEU A 87 -7.01 4.27 -0.65
C LEU A 87 -8.08 5.12 -1.35
N THR A 88 -7.90 6.43 -1.32
CA THR A 88 -8.82 7.41 -1.95
C THR A 88 -8.34 7.89 -3.31
N GLY A 89 -7.07 7.64 -3.65
CA GLY A 89 -6.47 8.00 -4.94
C GLY A 89 -5.04 7.47 -5.09
N GLY A 90 -4.38 7.78 -6.21
CA GLY A 90 -3.03 7.29 -6.51
C GLY A 90 -2.95 5.79 -6.85
N ALA A 91 -1.74 5.25 -6.86
CA ALA A 91 -1.46 3.85 -7.17
C ALA A 91 -0.45 3.24 -6.18
N LEU A 92 -0.90 2.36 -5.30
CA LEU A 92 -0.03 1.62 -4.39
C LEU A 92 0.12 0.17 -4.86
N THR A 93 1.36 -0.27 -5.03
CA THR A 93 1.70 -1.68 -5.27
C THR A 93 2.36 -2.27 -4.04
N VAL A 94 1.87 -3.43 -3.60
CA VAL A 94 2.49 -4.24 -2.54
C VAL A 94 3.05 -5.50 -3.20
N SER A 95 4.38 -5.60 -3.25
CA SER A 95 5.07 -6.70 -3.94
C SER A 95 4.95 -8.04 -3.19
N GLY A 96 5.11 -7.98 -1.87
CA GLY A 96 4.99 -9.09 -0.94
C GLY A 96 3.63 -9.11 -0.25
N ALA A 97 3.62 -9.55 1.01
CA ALA A 97 2.37 -9.77 1.74
C ALA A 97 1.68 -8.46 2.14
N TYR A 98 0.34 -8.48 2.09
CA TYR A 98 -0.50 -7.45 2.72
C TYR A 98 -1.42 -8.10 3.77
N THR A 99 -1.32 -7.69 5.03
CA THR A 99 -2.27 -8.07 6.07
C THR A 99 -3.03 -6.86 6.59
N ASN A 100 -4.35 -7.00 6.77
CA ASN A 100 -5.17 -6.05 7.52
C ASN A 100 -6.14 -6.82 8.40
N THR A 101 -5.81 -6.92 9.69
CA THR A 101 -6.46 -7.84 10.63
C THR A 101 -6.95 -7.15 11.90
N GLY A 102 -7.74 -7.88 12.69
CA GLY A 102 -8.43 -7.40 13.88
C GLY A 102 -9.70 -6.62 13.52
N THR A 103 -9.87 -5.44 14.08
CA THR A 103 -11.03 -4.57 13.80
C THR A 103 -10.84 -3.66 12.58
N GLY A 104 -9.77 -3.88 11.80
CA GLY A 104 -9.37 -3.05 10.68
C GLY A 104 -10.18 -3.29 9.40
N ALA A 105 -10.00 -2.39 8.42
CA ALA A 105 -10.60 -2.54 7.10
C ALA A 105 -9.69 -1.99 6.01
N THR A 106 -9.75 -2.61 4.84
CA THR A 106 -9.19 -2.05 3.59
C THR A 106 -10.32 -1.39 2.81
N ARG A 107 -10.20 -0.09 2.59
CA ARG A 107 -11.19 0.70 1.84
C ARG A 107 -10.58 1.16 0.52
N LEU A 108 -11.26 0.85 -0.58
CA LEU A 108 -10.96 1.39 -1.90
C LEU A 108 -12.06 2.39 -2.24
N ASN A 109 -11.74 3.67 -2.04
CA ASN A 109 -12.58 4.83 -2.31
C ASN A 109 -12.09 5.62 -3.55
N GLY A 110 -11.01 5.17 -4.18
CA GLY A 110 -10.50 5.63 -5.47
C GLY A 110 -9.22 4.86 -5.83
N GLY A 111 -8.44 5.37 -6.77
CA GLY A 111 -7.08 4.89 -7.06
C GLY A 111 -6.97 3.41 -7.50
N ALA A 112 -5.75 2.89 -7.41
CA ALA A 112 -5.42 1.49 -7.67
C ALA A 112 -4.57 0.89 -6.53
N LEU A 113 -5.04 -0.22 -5.95
CA LEU A 113 -4.26 -1.06 -5.04
C LEU A 113 -3.88 -2.35 -5.77
N THR A 114 -2.59 -2.56 -6.04
CA THR A 114 -2.07 -3.75 -6.70
C THR A 114 -1.42 -4.67 -5.67
N LEU A 115 -1.96 -5.88 -5.49
CA LEU A 115 -1.46 -6.86 -4.53
C LEU A 115 -0.82 -8.04 -5.27
N ASN A 116 0.51 -8.12 -5.26
CA ASN A 116 1.25 -9.17 -5.96
C ASN A 116 1.60 -10.35 -5.05
N GLY A 117 1.74 -10.13 -3.74
CA GLY A 117 1.91 -11.20 -2.77
C GLY A 117 0.60 -11.66 -2.12
N ALA A 118 0.69 -12.75 -1.37
CA ALA A 118 -0.46 -13.30 -0.64
C ALA A 118 -0.98 -12.29 0.39
N SER A 119 -2.28 -12.02 0.37
CA SER A 119 -2.90 -10.99 1.18
C SER A 119 -4.07 -11.53 1.99
N THR A 120 -4.17 -11.11 3.24
CA THR A 120 -5.25 -11.50 4.16
C THR A 120 -5.87 -10.26 4.78
N LEU A 121 -7.16 -10.06 4.53
CA LEU A 121 -7.93 -8.91 4.99
C LEU A 121 -9.06 -9.41 5.88
N ASP A 122 -9.40 -8.67 6.92
CA ASP A 122 -10.64 -8.91 7.65
C ASP A 122 -11.82 -8.28 6.93
N VAL A 123 -11.76 -7.00 6.58
CA VAL A 123 -12.83 -6.34 5.82
C VAL A 123 -12.28 -5.73 4.54
N LEU A 124 -12.97 -5.98 3.42
CA LEU A 124 -12.79 -5.24 2.17
C LEU A 124 -14.05 -4.43 1.85
N THR A 125 -13.87 -3.12 1.73
CA THR A 125 -14.90 -2.19 1.25
C THR A 125 -14.46 -1.65 -0.10
N LEU A 126 -15.14 -2.08 -1.17
CA LEU A 126 -14.84 -1.65 -2.53
C LEU A 126 -15.94 -0.69 -3.02
N ASN A 127 -15.70 0.60 -2.81
CA ASN A 127 -16.62 1.67 -3.17
C ASN A 127 -16.33 2.30 -4.52
N SER A 128 -15.09 2.24 -4.98
CA SER A 128 -14.63 2.64 -6.31
C SER A 128 -13.18 2.14 -6.53
N GLY A 129 -12.51 2.59 -7.59
CA GLY A 129 -11.10 2.27 -7.82
C GLY A 129 -10.87 0.84 -8.32
N THR A 130 -9.62 0.38 -8.21
CA THR A 130 -9.20 -0.94 -8.70
C THR A 130 -8.45 -1.73 -7.63
N LEU A 131 -8.88 -2.96 -7.37
CA LEU A 131 -8.07 -3.99 -6.73
C LEU A 131 -7.40 -4.82 -7.83
N GLY A 132 -6.08 -4.70 -7.96
CA GLY A 132 -5.27 -5.34 -8.98
C GLY A 132 -4.32 -6.41 -8.44
N GLY A 133 -3.49 -6.95 -9.34
CA GLY A 133 -2.31 -7.75 -9.01
C GLY A 133 -2.48 -9.25 -9.22
N THR A 134 -1.36 -9.95 -9.07
CA THR A 134 -1.25 -11.40 -9.28
C THR A 134 -1.44 -12.23 -8.01
N GLY A 135 -1.48 -11.58 -6.85
CA GLY A 135 -1.56 -12.24 -5.54
C GLY A 135 -2.93 -12.81 -5.23
N ALA A 136 -2.94 -13.86 -4.41
CA ALA A 136 -4.16 -14.36 -3.77
C ALA A 136 -4.58 -13.41 -2.64
N VAL A 137 -5.85 -13.04 -2.59
CA VAL A 137 -6.45 -12.18 -1.57
C VAL A 137 -7.56 -12.95 -0.88
N VAL A 138 -7.44 -13.14 0.43
CA VAL A 138 -8.46 -13.77 1.28
C VAL A 138 -9.10 -12.69 2.14
N VAL A 139 -10.43 -12.64 2.17
CA VAL A 139 -11.20 -11.70 2.98
C VAL A 139 -12.08 -12.48 3.95
N ASN A 140 -11.78 -12.39 5.25
CA ASN A 140 -12.37 -13.26 6.27
C ASN A 140 -13.69 -12.75 6.85
N GLY A 141 -13.83 -11.44 6.97
CA GLY A 141 -14.96 -10.76 7.59
C GLY A 141 -15.97 -10.20 6.59
N ALA A 142 -17.04 -9.62 7.15
CA ALA A 142 -18.13 -9.08 6.37
C ALA A 142 -17.67 -7.91 5.49
N SER A 143 -18.04 -7.94 4.21
CA SER A 143 -17.51 -7.03 3.19
C SER A 143 -18.59 -6.39 2.34
N THR A 144 -18.24 -5.28 1.68
CA THR A 144 -19.15 -4.55 0.80
C THR A 144 -18.48 -4.28 -0.55
N TRP A 145 -19.26 -4.42 -1.62
CA TRP A 145 -18.82 -4.09 -2.97
C TRP A 145 -19.92 -3.34 -3.71
N THR A 146 -19.72 -2.04 -3.90
CA THR A 146 -20.73 -1.15 -4.49
C THR A 146 -20.35 -0.67 -5.88
N ASN A 147 -19.06 -0.54 -6.18
CA ASN A 147 -18.53 -0.09 -7.48
C ASN A 147 -17.07 -0.56 -7.67
N GLY A 148 -16.41 -0.19 -8.77
CA GLY A 148 -14.99 -0.43 -9.00
C GLY A 148 -14.67 -1.76 -9.68
N THR A 149 -13.38 -2.06 -9.82
CA THR A 149 -12.90 -3.20 -10.63
C THR A 149 -11.94 -4.08 -9.84
N MET A 150 -12.10 -5.39 -9.96
CA MET A 150 -11.09 -6.39 -9.62
C MET A 150 -10.36 -6.83 -10.89
N ASN A 151 -9.07 -6.53 -11.00
CA ASN A 151 -8.24 -6.76 -12.18
C ASN A 151 -7.03 -7.65 -11.86
N GLY A 152 -6.42 -8.23 -12.89
CA GLY A 152 -5.20 -9.03 -12.79
C GLY A 152 -5.48 -10.52 -12.62
N THR A 153 -4.44 -11.34 -12.80
CA THR A 153 -4.55 -12.81 -12.83
C THR A 153 -4.64 -13.46 -11.45
N GLY A 154 -4.62 -12.67 -10.37
CA GLY A 154 -4.78 -13.17 -9.00
C GLY A 154 -6.18 -13.67 -8.68
N SER A 155 -6.42 -13.97 -7.40
CA SER A 155 -7.72 -14.43 -6.90
C SER A 155 -8.19 -13.61 -5.70
N THR A 156 -9.51 -13.39 -5.58
CA THR A 156 -10.16 -12.90 -4.36
C THR A 156 -11.11 -13.97 -3.83
N VAL A 157 -10.99 -14.33 -2.55
CA VAL A 157 -11.93 -15.21 -1.86
C VAL A 157 -12.56 -14.44 -0.71
N PHE A 158 -13.88 -14.26 -0.76
CA PHE A 158 -14.66 -13.74 0.35
C PHE A 158 -15.21 -14.89 1.19
N ASN A 159 -14.58 -15.16 2.33
CA ASN A 159 -15.07 -16.13 3.31
C ASN A 159 -16.22 -15.55 4.16
N GLY A 160 -16.20 -14.24 4.41
CA GLY A 160 -17.25 -13.55 5.15
C GLY A 160 -18.48 -13.20 4.31
N ALA A 161 -19.57 -12.83 4.99
CA ALA A 161 -20.79 -12.37 4.31
C ALA A 161 -20.48 -11.14 3.44
N THR A 162 -20.93 -11.14 2.19
CA THR A 162 -20.61 -10.06 1.25
C THR A 162 -21.87 -9.41 0.70
N ALA A 163 -22.00 -8.11 0.91
CA ALA A 163 -23.08 -7.32 0.31
C ALA A 163 -22.60 -6.67 -0.99
N VAL A 164 -23.07 -7.21 -2.11
CA VAL A 164 -22.91 -6.61 -3.44
C VAL A 164 -24.12 -5.74 -3.72
N SER A 165 -23.97 -4.42 -3.77
CA SER A 165 -25.14 -3.53 -3.78
C SER A 165 -24.99 -2.30 -4.66
N GLY A 166 -26.13 -1.67 -4.97
CA GLY A 166 -26.21 -0.46 -5.78
C GLY A 166 -26.03 -0.70 -7.28
N ASN A 167 -26.06 0.40 -8.03
CA ASN A 167 -26.12 0.38 -9.51
C ASN A 167 -24.75 0.68 -10.17
N GLY A 168 -23.67 0.79 -9.39
CA GLY A 168 -22.33 1.04 -9.88
C GLY A 168 -21.75 -0.12 -10.70
N LEU A 169 -20.79 0.17 -11.57
CA LEU A 169 -20.07 -0.84 -12.34
C LEU A 169 -19.20 -1.68 -11.39
N ARG A 170 -19.31 -3.00 -11.47
CA ARG A 170 -18.51 -3.94 -10.68
C ARG A 170 -17.76 -4.88 -11.63
N GLY A 171 -16.58 -4.44 -12.05
CA GLY A 171 -15.77 -5.12 -13.07
C GLY A 171 -14.97 -6.28 -12.48
N ILE A 172 -14.92 -7.41 -13.21
CA ILE A 172 -13.97 -8.50 -12.96
C ILE A 172 -13.22 -8.74 -14.27
N ILE A 173 -11.92 -8.44 -14.30
CA ILE A 173 -11.10 -8.49 -15.52
C ILE A 173 -9.88 -9.37 -15.27
N GLY A 174 -9.90 -10.59 -15.80
CA GLY A 174 -8.79 -11.56 -15.67
C GLY A 174 -8.63 -12.18 -14.28
N ARG A 175 -9.44 -11.76 -13.29
CA ARG A 175 -9.36 -12.16 -11.89
C ARG A 175 -10.39 -13.22 -11.53
N ALA A 176 -10.00 -14.23 -10.76
CA ALA A 176 -10.95 -15.15 -10.15
C ALA A 176 -11.54 -14.54 -8.87
N VAL A 177 -12.87 -14.47 -8.75
CA VAL A 177 -13.55 -13.98 -7.54
C VAL A 177 -14.48 -15.08 -7.03
N THR A 178 -14.28 -15.51 -5.79
CA THR A 178 -15.06 -16.55 -5.12
C THR A 178 -15.77 -15.97 -3.92
N PHE A 179 -17.07 -16.22 -3.81
CA PHE A 179 -17.85 -15.94 -2.62
C PHE A 179 -18.12 -17.26 -1.89
N ALA A 180 -17.40 -17.49 -0.79
CA ALA A 180 -17.58 -18.66 0.07
C ALA A 180 -18.58 -18.39 1.20
N GLY A 181 -18.69 -17.13 1.65
CA GLY A 181 -19.72 -16.68 2.59
C GLY A 181 -21.06 -16.36 1.92
N THR A 182 -22.10 -16.11 2.72
CA THR A 182 -23.40 -15.66 2.21
C THR A 182 -23.26 -14.33 1.45
N THR A 183 -23.67 -14.32 0.18
CA THR A 183 -23.65 -13.10 -0.64
C THR A 183 -25.05 -12.60 -0.90
N THR A 184 -25.30 -11.33 -0.58
CA THR A 184 -26.50 -10.63 -1.04
C THR A 184 -26.15 -9.80 -2.26
N TRP A 185 -26.99 -9.87 -3.29
CA TRP A 185 -26.89 -9.00 -4.46
C TRP A 185 -28.15 -8.17 -4.59
N THR A 186 -28.03 -6.84 -4.52
CA THR A 186 -29.18 -5.92 -4.63
C THR A 186 -28.87 -4.76 -5.56
N ASN A 187 -29.69 -4.57 -6.58
CA ASN A 187 -29.68 -3.33 -7.36
C ASN A 187 -30.74 -2.38 -6.80
N THR A 188 -30.50 -1.08 -6.85
CA THR A 188 -31.52 -0.10 -6.46
C THR A 188 -32.48 0.06 -7.63
N VAL A 189 -33.79 -0.04 -7.38
CA VAL A 189 -34.81 0.22 -8.40
C VAL A 189 -34.69 1.70 -8.82
N ASN A 190 -34.58 1.96 -10.12
CA ASN A 190 -34.61 3.32 -10.67
C ASN A 190 -36.01 3.91 -10.61
#